data_AF-A0A1X7TT02-F1
#
_entry.id   AF-A0A1X7TT02-F1
#
_cell.length_a   1.000
_cell.length_b   1.000
_cell.length_c   1.000
_cell.angle_alpha   90.00
_cell.angle_beta   90.00
_cell.angle_gamma   90.00
#
_symmetry.space_group_name_H-M   'P 1'
#
loop_
_entity.id
_entity.type
_entity.pdbx_description
1 polymer ?
#
loop_
_entity_poly.entity_id
_entity_poly.type
_entity_poly.pdbx_seq_one_letter_code
_entity_poly.pdbx_strand_id
1 'polypeptide(L)'
;MTESIEIEKMTSNSRVDDLIKEYFKSERTYMLILQRLKEVHGVKRSLIWLKLRLKYLGLKRRGGYASDDTVRSAIARELRSSPQLFGYRAMWRHISIKYKLHVKR
;
A
#
# COMPACT_ATOMS: atom_id res chain seq x y z
N MET A 1 -11.20 4.02 37.47
CA MET A 1 -10.94 2.63 37.02
C MET A 1 -11.15 2.41 35.52
N THR A 2 -11.87 3.29 34.82
CA THR A 2 -12.07 3.22 33.36
C THR A 2 -10.89 3.76 32.54
N GLU A 3 -10.24 4.84 33.00
CA GLU A 3 -9.11 5.48 32.30
C GLU A 3 -7.86 4.59 32.20
N SER A 4 -7.57 3.78 33.22
CA SER A 4 -6.40 2.88 33.21
C SER A 4 -6.54 1.75 32.18
N ILE A 5 -7.76 1.29 31.89
CA ILE A 5 -8.04 0.25 30.89
C ILE A 5 -7.94 0.81 29.47
N GLU A 6 -8.29 2.08 29.26
CA GLU A 6 -8.15 2.75 27.96
C GLU A 6 -6.69 3.05 27.62
N ILE A 7 -5.90 3.47 28.60
CA ILE A 7 -4.47 3.71 28.44
C ILE A 7 -3.73 2.41 28.08
N GLU A 8 -4.01 1.30 28.77
CA GLU A 8 -3.41 -0.02 28.45
C GLU A 8 -3.79 -0.52 27.04
N LYS A 9 -5.03 -0.29 26.60
CA LYS A 9 -5.48 -0.62 25.23
C LYS A 9 -4.86 0.28 24.17
N MET A 10 -4.60 1.56 24.47
CA MET A 10 -3.90 2.49 23.58
C MET A 10 -2.41 2.14 23.45
N THR A 11 -1.73 1.81 24.56
CA THR A 11 -0.32 1.37 24.53
C THR A 11 -0.16 0.04 23.81
N SER A 12 -1.10 -0.89 24.04
CA SER A 12 -1.22 -2.17 23.34
C SER A 12 -1.33 -1.99 21.82
N ASN A 13 -2.22 -1.13 21.36
CA ASN A 13 -2.41 -0.89 19.93
C ASN A 13 -1.24 -0.17 19.28
N SER A 14 -0.57 0.76 19.98
CA SER A 14 0.61 1.46 19.43
C SER A 14 1.78 0.51 19.19
N ARG A 15 2.02 -0.42 20.12
CA ARG A 15 3.10 -1.42 20.02
C ARG A 15 2.83 -2.41 18.89
N VAL A 16 1.57 -2.79 18.68
CA VAL A 16 1.14 -3.63 17.56
C VAL A 16 1.30 -2.89 16.22
N ASP A 17 1.10 -1.58 16.17
CA ASP A 17 1.30 -0.80 14.94
C ASP A 17 2.75 -0.77 14.49
N ASP A 18 3.67 -0.63 15.44
CA ASP A 18 5.10 -0.61 15.13
C ASP A 18 5.59 -1.96 14.62
N LEU A 19 5.09 -3.06 15.20
CA LEU A 19 5.31 -4.42 14.69
C LEU A 19 4.73 -4.59 13.28
N ILE A 20 3.52 -4.07 13.03
CA ILE A 20 2.91 -4.10 11.69
C ILE A 20 3.78 -3.34 10.69
N LYS A 21 4.32 -2.17 11.04
CA LYS A 21 5.23 -1.41 10.16
C LYS A 21 6.51 -2.18 9.85
N GLU A 22 7.08 -2.85 10.85
CA GLU A 22 8.30 -3.66 10.70
C GLU A 22 8.05 -4.87 9.78
N TYR A 23 7.02 -5.67 10.09
CA TYR A 23 6.66 -6.84 9.27
C TYR A 23 6.18 -6.48 7.88
N PHE A 24 5.56 -5.31 7.72
CA PHE A 24 5.20 -4.79 6.41
C PHE A 24 6.43 -4.50 5.54
N LYS A 25 7.59 -4.13 6.13
CA LYS A 25 8.85 -3.96 5.38
C LYS A 25 9.48 -5.29 5.01
N SER A 26 9.48 -6.27 5.94
CA SER A 26 10.19 -7.54 5.75
C SER A 26 9.42 -8.56 4.90
N GLU A 27 8.11 -8.65 5.07
CA GLU A 27 7.31 -9.70 4.44
C GLU A 27 6.65 -9.19 3.16
N ARG A 28 6.23 -10.07 2.25
CA ARG A 28 5.58 -9.66 0.99
C ARG A 28 4.05 -9.75 1.06
N THR A 29 3.50 -10.55 1.97
CA THR A 29 2.09 -10.97 1.94
C THR A 29 1.40 -10.72 3.27
N TYR A 30 0.14 -10.29 3.24
CA TYR A 30 -0.64 -10.04 4.46
C TYR A 30 -0.87 -11.28 5.33
N MET A 31 -0.89 -12.47 4.71
CA MET A 31 -1.01 -13.74 5.43
C MET A 31 0.20 -14.03 6.31
N LEU A 32 1.42 -13.75 5.80
CA LEU A 32 2.65 -13.92 6.57
C LEU A 32 2.66 -12.97 7.77
N ILE A 33 2.18 -11.73 7.59
CA ILE A 33 2.16 -10.73 8.66
C ILE A 33 1.26 -11.21 9.80
N LEU A 34 0.09 -11.77 9.46
CA LEU A 34 -0.81 -12.37 10.44
C LEU A 34 -0.20 -13.61 11.11
N GLN A 35 0.46 -14.46 10.34
CA GLN A 35 1.09 -15.67 10.86
C GLN A 35 2.18 -15.29 11.87
N ARG A 36 3.01 -14.29 11.54
CA ARG A 36 4.08 -13.84 12.42
C ARG A 36 3.58 -13.10 13.65
N LEU A 37 2.55 -12.27 13.50
CA LEU A 37 1.86 -11.65 14.64
C LEU A 37 1.28 -12.70 15.59
N LYS A 38 0.80 -13.82 15.05
CA LYS A 38 0.28 -14.94 15.84
C LYS A 38 1.40 -15.74 16.50
N GLU A 39 2.45 -16.10 15.76
CA GLU A 39 3.54 -16.98 16.22
C GLU A 39 4.46 -16.29 17.23
N VAL A 40 4.80 -15.02 17.00
CA VAL A 40 5.77 -14.29 17.83
C VAL A 40 5.09 -13.55 18.98
N HIS A 41 3.89 -12.98 18.74
CA HIS A 41 3.22 -12.10 19.71
C HIS A 41 1.89 -12.63 20.23
N GLY A 42 1.43 -13.80 19.78
CA GLY A 42 0.14 -14.37 20.18
C GLY A 42 -1.08 -13.59 19.70
N VAL A 43 -0.91 -12.59 18.83
CA VAL A 43 -1.99 -11.69 18.40
C VAL A 43 -2.80 -12.36 17.28
N LYS A 44 -3.90 -13.03 17.66
CA LYS A 44 -4.83 -13.64 16.71
C LYS A 44 -5.82 -12.59 16.19
N ARG A 45 -5.62 -12.12 14.95
CA ARG A 45 -6.50 -11.14 14.29
C ARG A 45 -6.93 -11.60 12.90
N SER A 46 -8.02 -11.03 12.42
CA SER A 46 -8.53 -11.30 11.07
C SER A 46 -7.77 -10.50 10.01
N LEU A 47 -7.83 -10.99 8.77
CA LEU A 47 -7.23 -10.30 7.62
C LEU A 47 -7.91 -8.96 7.32
N ILE A 48 -9.21 -8.86 7.57
CA ILE A 48 -9.97 -7.61 7.46
C ILE A 48 -9.41 -6.59 8.45
N TRP A 49 -9.17 -7.00 9.71
CA TRP A 49 -8.58 -6.13 10.72
C TRP A 49 -7.20 -5.61 10.28
N LEU A 50 -6.33 -6.49 9.77
CA LEU A 50 -5.01 -6.08 9.28
C LEU A 50 -5.11 -5.10 8.10
N LYS A 51 -6.00 -5.34 7.13
CA LYS A 51 -6.22 -4.43 6.01
C LYS A 51 -6.70 -3.04 6.47
N LEU A 52 -7.64 -2.99 7.42
CA LEU A 52 -8.11 -1.74 8.00
C LEU A 52 -7.00 -1.02 8.75
N ARG A 53 -6.19 -1.75 9.52
CA ARG A 53 -5.09 -1.16 10.27
C ARG A 53 -3.98 -0.63 9.35
N LEU A 54 -3.62 -1.36 8.31
CA LEU A 54 -2.70 -0.90 7.27
C LEU A 54 -3.22 0.35 6.55
N LYS A 55 -4.53 0.43 6.27
CA LYS A 55 -5.16 1.63 5.71
C LYS A 55 -5.04 2.83 6.66
N TYR A 56 -5.30 2.62 7.96
CA TYR A 56 -5.14 3.66 8.99
C TYR A 56 -3.70 4.15 9.10
N LEU A 57 -2.73 3.22 9.04
CA LEU A 57 -1.29 3.52 9.07
C LEU A 57 -0.75 4.05 7.73
N GLY A 58 -1.58 4.18 6.69
CA GLY A 58 -1.16 4.64 5.36
C GLY A 58 -0.25 3.65 4.60
N LEU A 59 -0.07 2.43 5.11
CA LEU A 59 0.83 1.43 4.54
C LEU A 59 0.17 0.74 3.34
N LYS A 60 0.66 1.04 2.14
CA LYS A 60 0.16 0.46 0.87
C LYS A 60 1.30 -0.19 0.08
N ARG A 61 1.07 -1.41 -0.40
CA ARG A 61 2.07 -2.19 -1.17
C ARG A 61 2.25 -1.69 -2.60
N ARG A 62 1.15 -1.25 -3.22
CA ARG A 62 1.18 -0.55 -4.50
C ARG A 62 1.32 0.94 -4.16
N GLY A 63 2.31 1.60 -4.76
CA GLY A 63 2.47 3.05 -4.62
C GLY A 63 1.15 3.75 -4.91
N GLY A 64 0.95 4.93 -4.30
CA GLY A 64 -0.18 5.78 -4.63
C GLY A 64 -0.29 5.92 -6.15
N TYR A 65 -1.52 6.00 -6.65
CA TYR A 65 -1.71 6.26 -8.07
C TYR A 65 -0.93 7.51 -8.45
N ALA A 66 -0.29 7.47 -9.62
CA ALA A 66 0.33 8.66 -10.18
C ALA A 66 -0.76 9.74 -10.30
N SER A 67 -0.41 10.99 -9.97
CA SER A 67 -1.35 12.10 -10.14
C SER A 67 -1.74 12.22 -11.60
N ASP A 68 -2.99 12.61 -11.85
CA ASP A 68 -3.50 12.80 -13.20
C ASP A 68 -2.61 13.72 -14.04
N ASP A 69 -2.04 14.77 -13.46
CA ASP A 69 -1.13 15.69 -14.15
C ASP A 69 0.18 15.01 -14.59
N THR A 70 0.72 14.11 -13.76
CA THR A 70 1.92 13.32 -14.12
C THR A 70 1.60 12.39 -15.28
N VAL A 71 0.41 11.76 -15.26
CA VAL A 71 -0.04 10.85 -16.31
C VAL A 71 -0.28 11.60 -17.61
N ARG A 72 -0.98 12.75 -17.58
CA ARG A 72 -1.21 13.60 -18.75
C ARG A 72 0.10 14.09 -19.37
N SER A 73 1.05 14.51 -18.53
CA SER A 73 2.36 14.95 -18.99
C SER A 73 3.14 13.83 -19.68
N ALA A 74 3.08 12.60 -19.14
CA ALA A 74 3.69 11.44 -19.77
C ALA A 74 3.02 11.08 -21.11
N ILE A 75 1.69 11.11 -21.17
CA ILE A 75 0.93 10.88 -22.41
C ILE A 75 1.30 11.93 -23.46
N ALA A 76 1.30 13.22 -23.10
CA ALA A 76 1.63 14.31 -24.01
C ALA A 76 3.07 14.19 -24.53
N ARG A 77 4.01 13.76 -23.70
CA ARG A 77 5.40 13.52 -24.13
C ARG A 77 5.51 12.36 -25.11
N GLU A 78 4.82 11.24 -24.87
CA GLU A 78 4.83 10.11 -25.80
C GLU A 78 4.16 10.46 -27.13
N LEU A 79 3.02 11.18 -27.11
CA LEU A 79 2.33 11.62 -28.34
C LEU A 79 3.17 12.60 -29.18
N ARG A 80 3.99 13.44 -28.54
CA ARG A 80 4.90 14.37 -29.25
C ARG A 80 6.14 13.67 -29.80
N SER A 81 6.63 12.65 -29.10
CA SER A 81 7.90 12.00 -29.42
C SER A 81 7.78 10.80 -30.35
N SER A 82 6.61 10.15 -30.43
CA SER A 82 6.41 8.93 -31.21
C SER A 82 5.24 9.07 -32.18
N PRO A 83 5.43 8.89 -33.49
CA PRO A 83 4.34 8.88 -34.47
C PRO A 83 3.52 7.57 -34.42
N GLN A 84 3.83 6.64 -33.52
CA GLN A 84 3.17 5.35 -33.44
C GLN A 84 1.86 5.45 -32.62
N LEU A 85 0.72 5.18 -33.28
CA LEU A 85 -0.60 5.14 -32.67
C LEU A 85 -0.71 3.92 -31.75
N PHE A 86 -0.30 4.08 -30.49
CA PHE A 86 -0.65 3.15 -29.45
C PHE A 86 -2.13 3.36 -29.08
N GLY A 87 -2.98 2.36 -29.32
CA GLY A 87 -4.32 2.35 -28.74
C GLY A 87 -4.25 2.54 -27.21
N TYR A 88 -5.32 3.04 -26.59
CA TYR A 88 -5.36 3.41 -25.15
C TYR A 88 -4.67 2.38 -24.23
N ARG A 89 -4.97 1.09 -24.41
CA ARG A 89 -4.36 0.00 -23.61
C ARG A 89 -2.85 -0.12 -23.78
N ALA A 90 -2.35 0.03 -25.01
CA ALA A 90 -0.94 -0.04 -25.31
C ALA A 90 -0.21 1.19 -24.73
N MET A 91 -0.79 2.38 -24.89
CA MET A 91 -0.28 3.62 -24.29
C MET A 91 -0.20 3.50 -22.76
N TRP A 92 -1.24 2.95 -22.15
CA TRP A 92 -1.30 2.72 -20.71
C TRP A 92 -0.18 1.80 -20.21
N ARG A 93 0.02 0.66 -20.89
CA ARG A 93 1.08 -0.30 -20.54
C ARG A 93 2.46 0.32 -20.73
N HIS A 94 2.68 1.00 -21.86
CA HIS A 94 3.93 1.66 -22.20
C HIS A 94 4.32 2.70 -21.15
N ILE A 95 3.39 3.61 -20.80
CA ILE A 95 3.66 4.65 -19.80
C ILE A 95 3.90 4.05 -18.42
N SER A 96 3.12 3.04 -18.03
CA SER A 96 3.28 2.36 -16.73
C SER A 96 4.67 1.72 -16.60
N ILE A 97 5.20 1.16 -17.68
CA ILE A 97 6.53 0.51 -17.68
C ILE A 97 7.65 1.56 -17.79
N LYS A 98 7.57 2.46 -18.78
CA LYS A 98 8.63 3.43 -19.10
C LYS A 98 8.83 4.48 -18.00
N TYR A 99 7.73 5.01 -17.46
CA TYR A 99 7.76 6.03 -16.41
C TYR A 99 7.59 5.44 -15.01
N LYS A 100 7.50 4.12 -14.88
CA LYS A 100 7.24 3.40 -13.61
C LYS A 100 6.03 3.96 -12.84
N LEU A 101 5.03 4.44 -13.57
CA LEU A 101 3.83 5.04 -12.99
C LEU A 101 2.78 3.98 -12.66
N HIS A 102 2.20 4.07 -11.48
CA HIS A 102 0.99 3.32 -11.14
C HIS A 102 -0.23 4.11 -11.60
N VAL A 103 -0.70 3.86 -12.82
CA VAL A 103 -1.86 4.56 -13.38
C VAL A 103 -3.16 3.80 -13.05
N LYS A 104 -4.21 4.52 -12.63
CA LYS A 104 -5.52 3.98 -12.23
C LYS A 104 -6.34 3.55 -13.46
N ARG A 105 -6.47 2.24 -13.69
CA ARG A 105 -7.21 1.67 -14.83
C ARG A 105 -8.67 2.07 -14.87
#